data_AF-S7U5P4-F1
#
_entry.id   AF-S7U5P4-F1
#
_cell.length_a   1.000
_cell.length_b   1.000
_cell.length_c   1.000
_cell.angle_alpha   90.00
_cell.angle_beta   90.00
_cell.angle_gamma   90.00
#
_symmetry.space_group_name_H-M   'P 1'
#
loop_
_entity.id
_entity.type
_entity.pdbx_description
1 polymer ?
#
loop_
_entity_poly.entity_id
_entity_poly.type
_entity_poly.pdbx_seq_one_letter_code
_entity_poly.pdbx_strand_id
1 'polypeptide(L)'
;MHYFPDVDPATRAVQRDFTVTWLNARELRAEAEREGAALPERSLYALETILTNFAHDAQRNAHHLYREAAQGLACLLRPGTPGPLAARALSVLDAMLREGTRKARLAVAGVLGGLPAAPAGRGVSPCDPAAAPETDAAALCALAGVPAGADARTAPRREGRSLVWKTSSGELLVVKRARADEDGAGLALEAAWMERLAGESFAVRFEVPRPLSVHGCPLLRLRGAPGEDGAPEAGLHPEGLALAFLAPAGYFHYPNELPGGGRPGRAELAEMLPRAAHLFGALAGRGIVHDDPIPLFHNRTAQGRRGDQGVYDWRRMGRLDQWLGSCRHPNFGASGLRDLEHLRALRGGGQSLYKALGNALLGLLLVAGSWFRAGDRALRGQDAEGRPADARHLFDEDFLAGLLGGIFRELCHGFSGRPHTGALPFDAAHLAARMAEEMGVDRYMDELFRVEDQGRLDRAGFEAFLVSRGMEPARARALEQGREDISLPTGPHLGRFNAQTSLPELNEFVACAAGRVVAARHVAATFPGPLAQDLPVRP
;
A
#
# COMPACT_ATOMS: atom_id res chain seq x y z
N MET A 1 32.89 -2.47 35.46
CA MET A 1 32.66 -2.80 34.04
C MET A 1 33.90 -3.54 33.55
N HIS A 2 33.91 -4.88 33.64
CA HIS A 2 35.06 -5.68 33.22
C HIS A 2 34.81 -6.13 31.77
N TYR A 3 35.29 -5.33 30.83
CA TYR A 3 35.44 -5.76 29.44
C TYR A 3 36.57 -6.80 29.44
N PHE A 4 36.26 -8.05 29.08
CA PHE A 4 37.24 -9.13 28.99
C PHE A 4 37.58 -9.32 27.51
N PRO A 5 38.65 -8.69 26.98
CA PRO A 5 38.97 -8.70 25.55
C PRO A 5 39.41 -10.07 25.00
N ASP A 6 39.67 -11.07 25.86
CA ASP A 6 40.27 -12.35 25.46
C ASP A 6 39.27 -13.52 25.36
N VAL A 7 37.96 -13.27 25.48
CA VAL A 7 36.94 -14.34 25.46
C VAL A 7 36.08 -14.23 24.19
N ASP A 8 36.05 -15.31 23.42
CA ASP A 8 35.27 -15.45 22.18
C ASP A 8 33.81 -14.99 22.33
N PRO A 9 33.33 -14.02 21.53
CA PRO A 9 31.96 -13.50 21.56
C PRO A 9 30.88 -14.59 21.47
N ALA A 10 31.15 -15.68 20.75
CA ALA A 10 30.22 -16.80 20.63
C ALA A 10 29.98 -17.52 21.97
N THR A 11 30.99 -17.55 22.84
CA THR A 11 30.92 -18.17 24.18
C THR A 11 30.14 -17.31 25.18
N ARG A 12 29.90 -16.03 24.84
CA ARG A 12 29.18 -15.05 25.66
C ARG A 12 27.99 -14.42 24.91
N ALA A 13 27.39 -15.15 23.98
CA ALA A 13 26.38 -14.63 23.06
C ALA A 13 25.29 -13.78 23.74
N VAL A 14 24.71 -14.27 24.85
CA VAL A 14 23.75 -13.52 25.67
C VAL A 14 24.31 -13.26 27.05
N GLN A 15 24.41 -11.99 27.43
CA GLN A 15 24.83 -11.56 28.76
C GLN A 15 23.68 -10.86 29.49
N ARG A 16 23.78 -10.76 30.82
CA ARG A 16 22.88 -9.91 31.62
C ARG A 16 22.92 -8.44 31.19
N ASP A 17 24.08 -7.99 30.69
CA ASP A 17 24.25 -6.63 30.19
C ASP A 17 23.85 -6.53 28.71
N PHE A 18 22.95 -5.59 28.40
CA PHE A 18 22.46 -5.32 27.04
C PHE A 18 23.58 -4.85 26.11
N THR A 19 24.44 -3.94 26.59
CA THR A 19 25.50 -3.32 25.79
C THR A 19 26.51 -4.37 25.35
N VAL A 20 26.89 -5.27 26.27
CA VAL A 20 27.79 -6.38 25.95
C VAL A 20 27.18 -7.32 24.91
N THR A 21 25.91 -7.71 25.10
CA THR A 21 25.19 -8.56 24.13
C THR A 21 25.12 -7.90 22.75
N TRP A 22 24.88 -6.58 22.70
CA TRP A 22 24.84 -5.81 21.46
C TRP A 22 26.19 -5.70 20.76
N LEU A 23 27.28 -5.47 21.50
CA LEU A 23 28.64 -5.47 20.93
C LEU A 23 29.01 -6.86 20.38
N ASN A 24 28.69 -7.93 21.10
CA ASN A 24 28.89 -9.30 20.63
C ASN A 24 28.12 -9.56 19.33
N ALA A 25 26.86 -9.13 19.23
CA ALA A 25 26.07 -9.27 18.01
C ALA A 25 26.71 -8.56 16.80
N ARG A 26 27.30 -7.37 17.01
CA ARG A 26 28.02 -6.62 15.96
C ARG A 26 29.29 -7.33 15.50
N GLU A 27 30.06 -7.89 16.44
CA GLU A 27 31.27 -8.65 16.13
C GLU A 27 30.95 -9.94 15.38
N LEU A 28 29.92 -10.68 15.82
CA LEU A 28 29.42 -11.87 15.14
C LEU A 28 28.88 -11.56 13.74
N ARG A 29 28.20 -10.43 13.55
CA ARG A 29 27.79 -9.96 12.21
C ARG A 29 29.01 -9.72 11.32
N ALA A 30 30.02 -9.02 11.82
CA ALA A 30 31.25 -8.76 11.07
C ALA A 30 32.01 -10.05 10.72
N GLU A 31 32.01 -11.04 11.62
CA GLU A 31 32.54 -12.38 11.34
C GLU A 31 31.73 -13.08 10.24
N ALA A 32 30.40 -13.06 10.30
CA ALA A 32 29.53 -13.64 9.26
C ALA A 32 29.72 -12.99 7.89
N GLU A 33 29.90 -11.67 7.84
CA GLU A 33 30.22 -10.93 6.61
C GLU A 33 31.56 -11.38 6.00
N ARG A 34 32.58 -11.56 6.84
CA ARG A 34 33.94 -11.95 6.42
C ARG A 34 34.02 -13.42 6.02
N GLU A 35 33.57 -14.34 6.87
CA GLU A 35 33.77 -15.79 6.71
C GLU A 35 32.72 -16.43 5.78
N GLY A 36 31.48 -15.95 5.79
CA GLY A 36 30.35 -16.51 5.03
C GLY A 36 30.21 -18.03 5.11
N ALA A 37 30.58 -18.73 4.04
CA ALA A 37 30.51 -20.20 3.97
C ALA A 37 31.38 -20.91 5.02
N ALA A 38 32.44 -20.25 5.51
CA ALA A 38 33.36 -20.77 6.52
C ALA A 38 33.00 -20.31 7.94
N LEU A 39 31.83 -19.68 8.15
CA LEU A 39 31.41 -19.21 9.46
C LEU A 39 31.43 -20.37 10.49
N PRO A 40 32.13 -20.22 11.63
CA PRO A 40 32.14 -21.24 12.65
C PRO A 40 30.73 -21.55 13.18
N GLU A 41 30.43 -22.83 13.44
CA GLU A 41 29.11 -23.25 13.93
C GLU A 41 28.72 -22.56 15.25
N ARG A 42 29.71 -22.29 16.12
CA ARG A 42 29.52 -21.53 17.36
C ARG A 42 29.01 -20.10 17.11
N SER A 43 29.50 -19.44 16.06
CA SER A 43 29.14 -18.07 15.73
C SER A 43 27.73 -18.01 15.14
N LEU A 44 27.38 -19.00 14.31
CA LEU A 44 26.00 -19.19 13.85
C LEU A 44 25.06 -19.41 15.04
N TYR A 45 25.37 -20.36 15.91
CA TYR A 45 24.56 -20.66 17.09
C TYR A 45 24.42 -19.44 18.03
N ALA A 46 25.47 -18.64 18.18
CA ALA A 46 25.43 -17.41 18.96
C ALA A 46 24.48 -16.36 18.34
N LEU A 47 24.52 -16.17 17.02
CA LEU A 47 23.58 -15.29 16.30
C LEU A 47 22.13 -15.77 16.47
N GLU A 48 21.89 -17.07 16.33
CA GLU A 48 20.57 -17.69 16.56
C GLU A 48 20.09 -17.42 17.98
N THR A 49 20.94 -17.70 18.97
CA THR A 49 20.63 -17.51 20.40
C THR A 49 20.30 -16.05 20.74
N ILE A 50 21.05 -15.09 20.20
CA ILE A 50 20.77 -13.67 20.42
C ILE A 50 19.42 -13.27 19.83
N LEU A 51 19.08 -13.81 18.65
CA LEU A 51 17.86 -13.46 17.96
C LEU A 51 16.60 -14.09 18.60
N THR A 52 16.72 -15.30 19.16
CA THR A 52 15.61 -16.03 19.79
C THR A 52 15.47 -15.76 21.28
N ASN A 53 16.45 -15.11 21.92
CA ASN A 53 16.40 -14.78 23.34
C ASN A 53 15.84 -13.36 23.59
N PHE A 54 14.66 -13.30 24.21
CA PHE A 54 13.95 -12.05 24.46
C PHE A 54 14.23 -11.42 25.83
N ALA A 55 15.27 -11.83 26.55
CA ALA A 55 15.62 -11.27 27.86
C ALA A 55 15.84 -9.74 27.84
N HIS A 56 16.25 -9.20 26.70
CA HIS A 56 16.48 -7.77 26.50
C HIS A 56 15.30 -7.02 25.88
N ASP A 57 14.16 -7.67 25.60
CA ASP A 57 13.08 -7.06 24.81
C ASP A 57 12.47 -5.81 25.49
N ALA A 58 12.51 -5.73 26.83
CA ALA A 58 12.08 -4.54 27.57
C ALA A 58 12.94 -3.28 27.25
N GLN A 59 14.18 -3.45 26.77
CA GLN A 59 15.07 -2.34 26.45
C GLN A 59 14.54 -1.55 25.25
N ARG A 60 14.55 -0.22 25.35
CA ARG A 60 14.09 0.68 24.26
C ARG A 60 14.80 0.37 22.93
N ASN A 61 16.09 0.03 23.00
CA ASN A 61 16.95 -0.19 21.84
C ASN A 61 17.08 -1.66 21.43
N ALA A 62 16.28 -2.59 22.00
CA ALA A 62 16.38 -4.02 21.68
C ALA A 62 16.21 -4.34 20.19
N HIS A 63 15.45 -3.53 19.45
CA HIS A 63 15.35 -3.64 17.99
C HIS A 63 16.72 -3.61 17.30
N HIS A 64 17.64 -2.76 17.75
CA HIS A 64 18.98 -2.68 17.16
C HIS A 64 19.79 -3.96 17.43
N LEU A 65 19.65 -4.56 18.62
CA LEU A 65 20.27 -5.85 18.94
C LEU A 65 19.79 -6.96 18.00
N TYR A 66 18.47 -7.12 17.89
CA TYR A 66 17.90 -8.14 17.00
C TYR A 66 18.24 -7.89 15.53
N ARG A 67 18.38 -6.63 15.13
CA ARG A 67 18.79 -6.26 13.78
C ARG A 67 20.22 -6.70 13.47
N GLU A 68 21.16 -6.52 14.41
CA GLU A 68 22.55 -6.96 14.23
C GLU A 68 22.63 -8.47 14.05
N ALA A 69 21.95 -9.24 14.91
CA ALA A 69 21.90 -10.69 14.79
C ALA A 69 21.23 -11.15 13.48
N ALA A 70 20.10 -10.55 13.10
CA ALA A 70 19.41 -10.85 11.86
C ALA A 70 20.26 -10.53 10.61
N GLN A 71 21.04 -9.44 10.64
CA GLN A 71 21.98 -9.12 9.56
C GLN A 71 23.07 -10.18 9.43
N GLY A 72 23.64 -10.64 10.55
CA GLY A 72 24.64 -11.71 10.53
C GLY A 72 24.10 -13.00 9.89
N LEU A 73 22.88 -13.40 10.24
CA LEU A 73 22.22 -14.54 9.59
C LEU A 73 21.92 -14.28 8.10
N ALA A 74 21.47 -13.07 7.75
CA ALA A 74 21.16 -12.71 6.37
C ALA A 74 22.40 -12.70 5.46
N CYS A 75 23.61 -12.48 6.00
CA CYS A 75 24.87 -12.63 5.26
C CYS A 75 25.07 -14.05 4.69
N LEU A 76 24.44 -15.06 5.28
CA LEU A 76 24.49 -16.44 4.81
C LEU A 76 23.55 -16.71 3.63
N LEU A 77 22.69 -15.77 3.25
CA LEU A 77 21.79 -15.90 2.09
C LEU A 77 22.45 -15.45 0.78
N ARG A 78 23.78 -15.33 0.74
CA ARG A 78 24.54 -14.87 -0.42
C ARG A 78 24.99 -16.01 -1.35
N PRO A 79 25.35 -15.72 -2.62
CA PRO A 79 25.95 -16.70 -3.51
C PRO A 79 27.20 -17.34 -2.89
N GLY A 80 27.37 -18.65 -3.06
CA GLY A 80 28.51 -19.42 -2.57
C GLY A 80 28.37 -19.97 -1.14
N THR A 81 27.33 -19.60 -0.39
CA THR A 81 27.02 -20.25 0.89
C THR A 81 26.45 -21.66 0.66
N PRO A 82 26.87 -22.70 1.40
CA PRO A 82 26.29 -24.03 1.31
C PRO A 82 24.78 -24.02 1.59
N GLY A 83 24.01 -24.74 0.77
CA GLY A 83 22.55 -24.83 0.88
C GLY A 83 22.02 -25.14 2.28
N PRO A 84 22.55 -26.15 3.01
CA PRO A 84 22.11 -26.43 4.37
C PRO A 84 22.33 -25.28 5.36
N LEU A 85 23.44 -24.54 5.21
CA LEU A 85 23.76 -23.39 6.06
C LEU A 85 22.82 -22.21 5.77
N ALA A 86 22.58 -21.91 4.50
CA ALA A 86 21.62 -20.88 4.09
C ALA A 86 20.19 -21.24 4.51
N ALA A 87 19.81 -22.52 4.40
CA ALA A 87 18.50 -23.02 4.84
C ALA A 87 18.30 -22.86 6.34
N ARG A 88 19.29 -23.20 7.16
CA ARG A 88 19.27 -22.99 8.62
C ARG A 88 19.10 -21.51 8.96
N ALA A 89 19.91 -20.63 8.37
CA ALA A 89 19.81 -19.19 8.59
C ALA A 89 18.41 -18.65 8.20
N LEU A 90 17.89 -19.06 7.04
CA LEU A 90 16.56 -18.66 6.59
C LEU A 90 15.46 -19.17 7.53
N SER A 91 15.55 -20.42 8.02
CA SER A 91 14.55 -21.00 8.93
C SER A 91 14.45 -20.22 10.24
N VAL A 92 15.57 -19.74 10.78
CA VAL A 92 15.61 -18.95 12.01
C VAL A 92 14.99 -17.58 11.75
N LEU A 93 15.31 -16.94 10.63
CA LEU A 93 14.71 -15.67 10.24
C LEU A 93 13.19 -15.82 10.03
N ASP A 94 12.74 -16.87 9.35
CA ASP A 94 11.31 -17.16 9.12
C ASP A 94 10.56 -17.44 10.44
N ALA A 95 11.15 -18.22 11.35
CA ALA A 95 10.58 -18.45 12.68
C ALA A 95 10.41 -17.13 13.45
N MET A 96 11.37 -16.21 13.35
CA MET A 96 11.32 -14.92 14.05
C MET A 96 10.32 -13.94 13.47
N LEU A 97 9.99 -14.03 12.17
CA LEU A 97 8.86 -13.27 11.61
C LEU A 97 7.53 -13.69 12.25
N ARG A 98 7.36 -15.00 12.52
CA ARG A 98 6.12 -15.58 13.06
C ARG A 98 6.02 -15.47 14.58
N GLU A 99 7.06 -15.87 15.29
CA GLU A 99 7.04 -16.13 16.74
C GLU A 99 7.80 -15.07 17.54
N GLY A 100 8.59 -14.21 16.87
CA GLY A 100 9.38 -13.19 17.54
C GLY A 100 8.53 -12.15 18.27
N THR A 101 9.14 -11.39 19.18
CA THR A 101 8.54 -10.16 19.71
C THR A 101 8.39 -9.13 18.59
N ARG A 102 7.56 -8.10 18.80
CA ARG A 102 7.41 -6.98 17.86
C ARG A 102 8.76 -6.39 17.41
N LYS A 103 9.71 -6.20 18.34
CA LYS A 103 11.02 -5.61 18.03
C LYS A 103 11.87 -6.55 17.17
N ALA A 104 11.85 -7.84 17.46
CA ALA A 104 12.54 -8.87 16.69
C ALA A 104 11.93 -9.03 15.29
N ARG A 105 10.60 -9.13 15.18
CA ARG A 105 9.87 -9.20 13.91
C ARG A 105 10.23 -8.04 12.98
N LEU A 106 10.12 -6.80 13.47
CA LEU A 106 10.43 -5.61 12.68
C LEU A 106 11.92 -5.51 12.31
N ALA A 107 12.82 -6.01 13.15
CA ALA A 107 14.24 -6.09 12.85
C ALA A 107 14.50 -7.07 11.69
N VAL A 108 14.02 -8.30 11.80
CA VAL A 108 14.17 -9.34 10.78
C VAL A 108 13.51 -8.92 9.47
N ALA A 109 12.28 -8.41 9.52
CA ALA A 109 11.55 -7.92 8.36
C ALA A 109 12.30 -6.82 7.61
N GLY A 110 12.87 -5.85 8.34
CA GLY A 110 13.66 -4.77 7.75
C GLY A 110 14.98 -5.23 7.12
N VAL A 111 15.61 -6.27 7.68
CA VAL A 111 16.82 -6.90 7.11
C VAL A 111 16.48 -7.66 5.84
N LEU A 112 15.46 -8.53 5.89
CA LEU A 112 15.01 -9.31 4.73
C LEU A 112 14.51 -8.41 3.59
N GLY A 113 13.77 -7.35 3.93
CA GLY A 113 13.34 -6.33 2.96
C GLY A 113 14.51 -5.53 2.35
N GLY A 114 15.68 -5.54 2.98
CA GLY A 114 16.90 -4.91 2.47
C GLY A 114 17.65 -5.73 1.43
N LEU A 115 17.31 -7.01 1.25
CA LEU A 115 18.02 -7.90 0.33
C LEU A 115 17.87 -7.46 -1.14
N PRO A 116 18.88 -7.67 -1.99
CA PRO A 116 18.79 -7.35 -3.41
C PRO A 116 17.89 -8.37 -4.12
N ALA A 117 16.70 -7.94 -4.55
CA ALA A 117 15.69 -8.86 -5.12
C ALA A 117 15.08 -8.43 -6.47
N ALA A 118 15.10 -7.15 -6.82
CA ALA A 118 14.49 -6.66 -8.06
C ALA A 118 15.54 -6.02 -9.00
N PRO A 119 15.42 -6.21 -10.32
CA PRO A 119 16.21 -5.46 -11.30
C PRO A 119 15.79 -3.98 -11.31
N ALA A 120 16.62 -3.14 -11.90
CA ALA A 120 16.21 -1.78 -12.23
C ALA A 120 15.05 -1.81 -13.24
N GLY A 121 13.99 -1.07 -12.95
CA GLY A 121 12.86 -0.95 -13.87
C GLY A 121 13.22 -0.09 -15.08
N ARG A 122 12.70 -0.46 -16.25
CA ARG A 122 12.67 0.47 -17.39
C ARG A 122 11.55 1.48 -17.16
N GLY A 123 11.75 2.75 -17.51
CA GLY A 123 10.70 3.79 -17.48
C GLY A 123 9.83 3.79 -18.75
N VAL A 124 8.90 4.73 -18.83
CA VAL A 124 8.13 5.04 -20.05
C VAL A 124 8.46 6.45 -20.52
N SER A 125 8.15 6.74 -21.79
CA SER A 125 8.33 8.06 -22.40
C SER A 125 6.95 8.65 -22.70
N PRO A 126 6.41 9.53 -21.82
CA PRO A 126 5.12 10.17 -22.06
C PRO A 126 5.18 11.14 -23.24
N CYS A 127 4.05 11.35 -23.90
CA CYS A 127 3.90 12.41 -24.90
C CYS A 127 3.88 13.80 -24.24
N ASP A 128 4.16 14.85 -25.02
CA ASP A 128 4.07 16.23 -24.56
C ASP A 128 2.59 16.67 -24.44
N PRO A 129 2.10 17.06 -23.24
CA PRO A 129 0.74 17.60 -23.08
C PRO A 129 0.45 18.83 -23.95
N ALA A 130 1.46 19.63 -24.28
CA ALA A 130 1.30 20.79 -25.16
C ALA A 130 0.92 20.40 -26.60
N ALA A 131 1.23 19.17 -27.02
CA ALA A 131 0.91 18.64 -28.33
C ALA A 131 -0.49 18.01 -28.44
N ALA A 132 -1.33 18.13 -27.39
CA ALA A 132 -2.68 17.57 -27.38
C ALA A 132 -3.57 18.26 -28.45
N PRO A 133 -4.08 17.52 -29.46
CA PRO A 133 -4.99 18.07 -30.46
C PRO A 133 -6.37 18.40 -29.88
N GLU A 134 -7.04 19.37 -30.49
CA GLU A 134 -8.43 19.68 -30.16
C GLU A 134 -9.39 18.67 -30.82
N THR A 135 -10.42 18.28 -30.06
CA THR A 135 -11.49 17.38 -30.54
C THR A 135 -12.78 17.66 -29.77
N ASP A 136 -13.90 17.08 -30.20
CA ASP A 136 -15.18 17.16 -29.50
C ASP A 136 -15.67 15.77 -29.05
N ALA A 137 -16.64 15.76 -28.15
CA ALA A 137 -17.17 14.52 -27.58
C ALA A 137 -17.85 13.63 -28.64
N ALA A 138 -18.46 14.23 -29.68
CA ALA A 138 -19.14 13.49 -30.73
C ALA A 138 -18.13 12.71 -31.60
N ALA A 139 -17.01 13.34 -31.96
CA ALA A 139 -15.91 12.72 -32.69
C ALA A 139 -15.30 11.56 -31.89
N LEU A 140 -15.10 11.74 -30.58
CA LEU A 140 -14.61 10.66 -29.71
C LEU A 140 -15.60 9.51 -29.58
N CYS A 141 -16.89 9.81 -29.41
CA CYS A 141 -17.95 8.81 -29.36
C CYS A 141 -18.02 8.00 -30.66
N ALA A 142 -17.93 8.67 -31.82
CA ALA A 142 -17.90 8.02 -33.12
C ALA A 142 -16.67 7.13 -33.27
N LEU A 143 -15.48 7.63 -32.90
CA LEU A 143 -14.23 6.87 -32.96
C LEU A 143 -14.25 5.62 -32.05
N ALA A 144 -14.89 5.72 -30.88
CA ALA A 144 -15.04 4.62 -29.93
C ALA A 144 -16.23 3.68 -30.23
N GLY A 145 -17.04 3.96 -31.26
CA GLY A 145 -18.22 3.16 -31.59
C GLY A 145 -19.35 3.25 -30.55
N VAL A 146 -19.52 4.41 -29.92
CA VAL A 146 -20.68 4.72 -29.06
C VAL A 146 -21.92 4.91 -29.95
N PRO A 147 -23.05 4.24 -29.68
CA PRO A 147 -24.25 4.36 -30.50
C PRO A 147 -24.79 5.79 -30.57
N ALA A 148 -25.15 6.25 -31.77
CA ALA A 148 -25.81 7.54 -31.98
C ALA A 148 -27.29 7.47 -31.55
N GLY A 149 -27.78 8.46 -30.78
CA GLY A 149 -29.19 8.56 -30.40
C GLY A 149 -29.48 9.52 -29.24
N ALA A 150 -30.74 9.94 -29.11
CA ALA A 150 -31.23 10.88 -28.07
C ALA A 150 -31.77 10.18 -26.81
N ASP A 151 -31.33 8.95 -26.53
CA ASP A 151 -31.83 8.14 -25.42
C ASP A 151 -30.93 8.32 -24.18
N ALA A 152 -31.45 8.12 -22.96
CA ALA A 152 -30.69 8.31 -21.71
C ALA A 152 -29.43 7.40 -21.59
N ARG A 153 -29.26 6.44 -22.51
CA ARG A 153 -28.08 5.56 -22.65
C ARG A 153 -26.90 6.20 -23.41
N THR A 154 -27.11 7.34 -24.08
CA THR A 154 -26.07 8.05 -24.84
C THR A 154 -25.44 9.22 -24.08
N ALA A 155 -26.02 9.61 -22.94
CA ALA A 155 -25.42 10.58 -22.03
C ALA A 155 -24.27 9.95 -21.20
N PRO A 156 -23.15 10.68 -20.99
CA PRO A 156 -22.07 10.17 -20.15
C PRO A 156 -22.50 10.04 -18.70
N ARG A 157 -22.11 8.95 -18.05
CA ARG A 157 -22.05 8.90 -16.60
C ARG A 157 -20.79 9.59 -16.11
N ARG A 158 -20.88 10.33 -15.00
CA ARG A 158 -19.74 10.91 -14.31
C ARG A 158 -19.17 9.95 -13.28
N GLU A 159 -17.85 9.77 -13.31
CA GLU A 159 -17.08 9.01 -12.31
C GLU A 159 -15.91 9.90 -11.87
N GLY A 160 -16.12 10.67 -10.79
CA GLY A 160 -15.22 11.74 -10.39
C GLY A 160 -15.02 12.77 -11.52
N ARG A 161 -13.77 12.93 -11.95
CA ARG A 161 -13.41 13.83 -13.07
C ARG A 161 -13.57 13.19 -14.46
N SER A 162 -13.93 11.92 -14.53
CA SER A 162 -14.06 11.18 -15.78
C SER A 162 -15.49 11.19 -16.31
N LEU A 163 -15.63 11.29 -17.63
CA LEU A 163 -16.87 11.04 -18.36
C LEU A 163 -16.82 9.62 -18.93
N VAL A 164 -17.93 8.87 -18.82
CA VAL A 164 -17.98 7.45 -19.17
C VAL A 164 -19.19 7.15 -20.06
N TRP A 165 -18.93 6.60 -21.24
CA TRP A 165 -19.95 6.10 -22.17
C TRP A 165 -19.82 4.59 -22.36
N LYS A 166 -20.93 3.92 -22.68
CA LYS A 166 -20.92 2.53 -23.13
C LYS A 166 -20.78 2.48 -24.65
N THR A 167 -19.88 1.66 -25.15
CA THR A 167 -19.72 1.43 -26.59
C THR A 167 -20.67 0.34 -27.07
N SER A 168 -20.82 0.20 -28.39
CA SER A 168 -21.56 -0.91 -29.01
C SER A 168 -20.92 -2.29 -28.77
N SER A 169 -19.61 -2.34 -28.49
CA SER A 169 -18.89 -3.57 -28.13
C SER A 169 -19.11 -4.00 -26.67
N GLY A 170 -19.73 -3.15 -25.84
CA GLY A 170 -19.88 -3.38 -24.40
C GLY A 170 -18.68 -2.92 -23.56
N GLU A 171 -17.63 -2.38 -24.18
CA GLU A 171 -16.55 -1.65 -23.51
C GLU A 171 -17.04 -0.28 -23.01
N LEU A 172 -16.19 0.40 -22.26
CA LEU A 172 -16.38 1.77 -21.79
C LEU A 172 -15.43 2.71 -22.52
N LEU A 173 -15.96 3.77 -23.12
CA LEU A 173 -15.16 4.95 -23.44
C LEU A 173 -15.05 5.80 -22.18
N VAL A 174 -13.84 6.06 -21.73
CA VAL A 174 -13.54 6.90 -20.58
C VAL A 174 -12.75 8.12 -21.03
N VAL A 175 -13.21 9.32 -20.67
CA VAL A 175 -12.49 10.57 -20.88
C VAL A 175 -12.12 11.16 -19.51
N LYS A 176 -10.88 10.94 -19.08
CA LYS A 176 -10.32 11.43 -17.80
C LYS A 176 -9.80 12.85 -18.02
N ARG A 177 -10.46 13.83 -17.39
CA ARG A 177 -10.16 15.26 -17.55
C ARG A 177 -9.13 15.73 -16.53
N ALA A 178 -8.23 16.61 -16.93
CA ALA A 178 -7.27 17.26 -16.03
C ALA A 178 -8.00 18.23 -15.08
N ARG A 179 -7.46 18.40 -13.88
CA ARG A 179 -7.89 19.43 -12.92
C ARG A 179 -7.30 20.79 -13.29
N ALA A 180 -7.85 21.85 -12.68
CA ALA A 180 -7.43 23.22 -12.94
C ALA A 180 -5.94 23.48 -12.65
N ASP A 181 -5.35 22.72 -11.73
CA ASP A 181 -3.95 22.83 -11.27
C ASP A 181 -3.00 21.82 -11.90
N GLU A 182 -3.47 20.98 -12.83
CA GLU A 182 -2.66 19.95 -13.48
C GLU A 182 -2.19 20.38 -14.88
N ASP A 183 -0.93 20.12 -15.20
CA ASP A 183 -0.33 20.40 -16.52
C ASP A 183 -0.52 19.27 -17.56
N GLY A 184 -1.16 18.17 -17.15
CA GLY A 184 -1.40 16.98 -17.99
C GLY A 184 -0.26 15.96 -18.03
N ALA A 185 0.87 16.19 -17.34
CA ALA A 185 1.98 15.23 -17.31
C ALA A 185 1.56 13.87 -16.72
N GLY A 186 0.70 13.86 -15.70
CA GLY A 186 0.11 12.64 -15.13
C GLY A 186 -0.71 11.86 -16.15
N LEU A 187 -1.58 12.54 -16.90
CA LEU A 187 -2.37 11.92 -17.97
C LEU A 187 -1.49 11.35 -19.09
N ALA A 188 -0.42 12.05 -19.47
CA ALA A 188 0.54 11.54 -20.46
C ALA A 188 1.26 10.28 -19.95
N LEU A 189 1.61 10.27 -18.65
CA LEU A 189 2.25 9.14 -17.99
C LEU A 189 1.33 7.93 -17.91
N GLU A 190 0.05 8.14 -17.55
CA GLU A 190 -1.00 7.11 -17.58
C GLU A 190 -1.06 6.42 -18.95
N ALA A 191 -1.17 7.21 -20.02
CA ALA A 191 -1.26 6.69 -21.39
C ALA A 191 -0.03 5.87 -21.78
N ALA A 192 1.17 6.36 -21.48
CA ALA A 192 2.41 5.66 -21.80
C ALA A 192 2.55 4.33 -21.04
N TRP A 193 2.04 4.26 -19.80
CA TRP A 193 1.98 3.00 -19.06
C TRP A 193 0.93 2.05 -19.64
N MET A 194 -0.24 2.53 -20.05
CA MET A 194 -1.25 1.70 -20.72
C MET A 194 -0.66 1.04 -21.97
N GLU A 195 -0.01 1.80 -22.85
CA GLU A 195 0.62 1.29 -24.08
C GLU A 195 1.70 0.26 -23.77
N ARG A 196 2.56 0.53 -22.79
CA ARG A 196 3.61 -0.41 -22.41
C ARG A 196 3.05 -1.71 -21.87
N LEU A 197 2.09 -1.64 -20.95
CA LEU A 197 1.54 -2.82 -20.28
C LEU A 197 0.64 -3.64 -21.22
N ALA A 198 0.04 -3.02 -22.24
CA ALA A 198 -0.70 -3.74 -23.27
C ALA A 198 0.18 -4.73 -24.07
N GLY A 199 1.48 -4.49 -24.16
CA GLY A 199 2.45 -5.39 -24.79
C GLY A 199 2.99 -6.50 -23.88
N GLU A 200 2.59 -6.54 -22.61
CA GLU A 200 3.11 -7.48 -21.61
C GLU A 200 2.14 -8.63 -21.37
N SER A 201 2.68 -9.82 -21.06
CA SER A 201 1.88 -10.97 -20.62
C SER A 201 1.92 -11.14 -19.10
N PHE A 202 0.76 -11.44 -18.53
CA PHE A 202 0.58 -11.70 -17.11
C PHE A 202 0.01 -13.11 -16.90
N ALA A 203 0.44 -13.77 -15.82
CA ALA A 203 -0.05 -15.12 -15.48
C ALA A 203 -1.50 -15.10 -14.96
N VAL A 204 -2.00 -13.94 -14.59
CA VAL A 204 -3.38 -13.70 -14.15
C VAL A 204 -4.02 -12.64 -15.04
N ARG A 205 -5.36 -12.59 -15.04
CA ARG A 205 -6.12 -11.62 -15.82
C ARG A 205 -5.70 -10.18 -15.48
N PHE A 206 -5.32 -9.41 -16.49
CA PHE A 206 -5.13 -7.97 -16.37
C PHE A 206 -5.61 -7.30 -17.66
N GLU A 207 -6.77 -6.67 -17.58
CA GLU A 207 -7.41 -6.00 -18.70
C GLU A 207 -6.97 -4.53 -18.69
N VAL A 208 -5.74 -4.30 -19.20
CA VAL A 208 -5.14 -2.97 -19.30
C VAL A 208 -5.99 -2.09 -20.22
N PRO A 209 -6.39 -0.88 -19.81
CA PRO A 209 -7.09 0.04 -20.69
C PRO A 209 -6.25 0.43 -21.90
N ARG A 210 -6.90 0.77 -23.01
CA ARG A 210 -6.22 1.13 -24.26
C ARG A 210 -6.43 2.61 -24.57
N PRO A 211 -5.38 3.43 -24.68
CA PRO A 211 -5.53 4.82 -25.05
C PRO A 211 -6.20 4.96 -26.41
N LEU A 212 -7.05 5.97 -26.55
CA LEU A 212 -7.71 6.32 -27.79
C LEU A 212 -7.05 7.56 -28.37
N SER A 213 -6.18 7.36 -29.36
CA SER A 213 -5.38 8.45 -29.92
C SER A 213 -6.11 9.21 -31.02
N VAL A 214 -6.07 10.55 -30.94
CA VAL A 214 -6.50 11.46 -32.00
C VAL A 214 -5.24 12.04 -32.64
N HIS A 215 -5.12 11.94 -33.97
CA HIS A 215 -3.90 12.35 -34.70
C HIS A 215 -2.59 11.75 -34.13
N GLY A 216 -2.64 10.53 -33.60
CA GLY A 216 -1.49 9.84 -33.02
C GLY A 216 -1.11 10.28 -31.59
N CYS A 217 -1.85 11.21 -30.98
CA CYS A 217 -1.64 11.63 -29.59
C CYS A 217 -2.77 11.06 -28.70
N PRO A 218 -2.45 10.39 -27.57
CA PRO A 218 -3.45 9.88 -26.64
C PRO A 218 -4.09 10.98 -25.78
N LEU A 219 -3.43 12.13 -25.64
CA LEU A 219 -4.00 13.31 -25.00
C LEU A 219 -4.80 14.14 -26.00
N LEU A 220 -5.76 14.90 -25.48
CA LEU A 220 -6.65 15.75 -26.28
C LEU A 220 -7.12 16.97 -25.50
N ARG A 221 -7.62 17.97 -26.22
CA ARG A 221 -8.32 19.14 -25.69
C ARG A 221 -9.79 19.07 -26.09
N LEU A 222 -10.65 18.81 -25.11
CA LEU A 222 -12.08 18.60 -25.35
C LEU A 222 -12.81 19.94 -25.50
N ARG A 223 -13.24 20.25 -26.72
CA ARG A 223 -14.08 21.42 -27.01
C ARG A 223 -15.49 21.22 -26.46
N GLY A 224 -16.05 22.29 -25.88
CA GLY A 224 -17.45 22.31 -25.43
C GLY A 224 -17.76 21.35 -24.29
N ALA A 225 -16.78 21.04 -23.42
CA ALA A 225 -17.03 20.29 -22.20
C ALA A 225 -18.10 21.04 -21.37
N PRO A 226 -19.29 20.47 -21.15
CA PRO A 226 -20.43 21.24 -20.63
C PRO A 226 -20.24 21.56 -19.14
N GLY A 227 -20.03 22.84 -18.83
CA GLY A 227 -20.72 23.49 -17.71
C GLY A 227 -22.10 23.94 -18.20
N GLU A 228 -23.11 23.94 -17.33
CA GLU A 228 -24.53 24.15 -17.69
C GLU A 228 -24.82 25.45 -18.49
N ASP A 229 -23.86 26.40 -18.56
CA ASP A 229 -23.99 27.66 -19.30
C ASP A 229 -22.80 27.98 -20.24
N GLY A 230 -22.00 26.98 -20.64
CA GLY A 230 -20.81 27.20 -21.49
C GLY A 230 -19.59 27.79 -20.75
N ALA A 231 -19.70 28.01 -19.44
CA ALA A 231 -18.57 28.35 -18.57
C ALA A 231 -17.72 27.09 -18.27
N PRO A 232 -16.39 27.24 -18.09
CA PRO A 232 -15.54 26.15 -17.64
C PRO A 232 -16.07 25.55 -16.33
N GLU A 233 -16.23 24.23 -16.29
CA GLU A 233 -16.65 23.54 -15.07
C GLU A 233 -15.61 23.80 -13.95
N ALA A 234 -16.07 24.34 -12.82
CA ALA A 234 -15.19 24.75 -11.73
C ALA A 234 -14.30 23.59 -11.26
N GLY A 235 -12.99 23.83 -11.17
CA GLY A 235 -12.00 22.84 -10.72
C GLY A 235 -11.41 21.94 -11.82
N LEU A 236 -11.84 22.08 -13.07
CA LEU A 236 -11.24 21.40 -14.23
C LEU A 236 -10.29 22.32 -15.02
N HIS A 237 -9.43 21.70 -15.83
CA HIS A 237 -8.46 22.44 -16.64
C HIS A 237 -9.18 23.38 -17.62
N PRO A 238 -8.81 24.67 -17.68
CA PRO A 238 -9.54 25.68 -18.47
C PRO A 238 -9.55 25.39 -19.96
N GLU A 239 -8.50 24.74 -20.47
CA GLU A 239 -8.38 24.38 -21.89
C GLU A 239 -8.90 22.97 -22.21
N GLY A 240 -9.62 22.33 -21.27
CA GLY A 240 -10.28 21.04 -21.51
C GLY A 240 -9.34 19.84 -21.73
N LEU A 241 -8.11 19.89 -21.20
CA LEU A 241 -7.11 18.84 -21.37
C LEU A 241 -7.61 17.51 -20.77
N ALA A 242 -7.48 16.42 -21.52
CA ALA A 242 -7.97 15.10 -21.13
C ALA A 242 -7.20 13.95 -21.79
N LEU A 243 -7.39 12.75 -21.24
CA LEU A 243 -7.00 11.47 -21.82
C LEU A 243 -8.26 10.66 -22.14
N ALA A 244 -8.40 10.19 -23.37
CA ALA A 244 -9.44 9.23 -23.76
C ALA A 244 -8.86 7.81 -23.83
N PHE A 245 -9.61 6.83 -23.31
CA PHE A 245 -9.23 5.42 -23.41
C PHE A 245 -10.44 4.49 -23.39
N LEU A 246 -10.25 3.29 -23.94
CA LEU A 246 -11.21 2.19 -23.89
C LEU A 246 -10.86 1.26 -22.73
N ALA A 247 -11.86 0.91 -21.93
CA ALA A 247 -11.72 0.05 -20.76
C ALA A 247 -12.79 -1.04 -20.74
N PRO A 248 -12.56 -2.18 -20.08
CA PRO A 248 -13.58 -3.20 -19.93
C PRO A 248 -14.79 -2.70 -19.11
N ALA A 249 -15.95 -3.34 -19.31
CA ALA A 249 -17.20 -2.97 -18.61
C ALA A 249 -17.06 -2.89 -17.08
N GLY A 250 -16.23 -3.76 -16.50
CA GLY A 250 -15.96 -3.83 -15.06
C GLY A 250 -14.91 -2.84 -14.54
N TYR A 251 -14.41 -1.89 -15.34
CA TYR A 251 -13.30 -1.01 -14.95
C TYR A 251 -13.55 -0.26 -13.64
N PHE A 252 -14.79 0.20 -13.41
CA PHE A 252 -15.20 0.91 -12.19
C PHE A 252 -15.79 -0.01 -11.11
N HIS A 253 -15.60 -1.34 -11.21
CA HIS A 253 -15.99 -2.27 -10.15
C HIS A 253 -14.84 -2.34 -9.13
N TYR A 254 -15.05 -1.76 -7.96
CA TYR A 254 -14.09 -1.76 -6.87
C TYR A 254 -14.31 -3.00 -5.98
N PRO A 255 -13.27 -3.53 -5.32
CA PRO A 255 -13.40 -4.69 -4.45
C PRO A 255 -14.39 -4.47 -3.29
N ASN A 256 -14.65 -3.22 -2.91
CA ASN A 256 -15.50 -2.82 -1.80
C ASN A 256 -16.73 -1.98 -2.21
N GLU A 257 -16.88 -1.63 -3.49
CA GLU A 257 -18.01 -0.83 -3.98
C GLU A 257 -18.31 -1.14 -5.46
N LEU A 258 -19.55 -1.50 -5.75
CA LEU A 258 -20.04 -1.68 -7.12
C LEU A 258 -20.69 -0.38 -7.64
N PRO A 259 -20.68 -0.13 -8.96
CA PRO A 259 -21.39 1.00 -9.51
C PRO A 259 -22.90 0.88 -9.27
N GLY A 260 -23.52 1.96 -8.78
CA GLY A 260 -24.92 1.97 -8.36
C GLY A 260 -25.15 1.53 -6.90
N GLY A 261 -24.09 1.19 -6.17
CA GLY A 261 -24.15 0.84 -4.75
C GLY A 261 -23.93 -0.65 -4.48
N GLY A 262 -23.85 -1.01 -3.20
CA GLY A 262 -23.53 -2.37 -2.77
C GLY A 262 -22.04 -2.71 -2.85
N ARG A 263 -21.74 -4.01 -2.79
CA ARG A 263 -20.38 -4.57 -2.78
C ARG A 263 -20.34 -5.91 -3.55
N PRO A 264 -19.18 -6.31 -4.08
CA PRO A 264 -19.01 -7.62 -4.69
C PRO A 264 -19.33 -8.78 -3.73
N GLY A 265 -19.68 -9.94 -4.28
CA GLY A 265 -19.84 -11.17 -3.50
C GLY A 265 -18.51 -11.68 -2.92
N ARG A 266 -18.57 -12.62 -1.97
CA ARG A 266 -17.37 -13.22 -1.34
C ARG A 266 -16.43 -13.86 -2.35
N ALA A 267 -16.96 -14.62 -3.31
CA ALA A 267 -16.15 -15.28 -4.34
C ALA A 267 -15.47 -14.25 -5.26
N GLU A 268 -16.16 -13.17 -5.61
CA GLU A 268 -15.60 -12.10 -6.44
C GLU A 268 -14.48 -11.36 -5.70
N LEU A 269 -14.67 -11.03 -4.41
CA LEU A 269 -13.62 -10.42 -3.59
C LEU A 269 -12.39 -11.33 -3.46
N ALA A 270 -12.63 -12.62 -3.18
CA ALA A 270 -11.58 -13.64 -3.04
C ALA A 270 -10.82 -13.90 -4.34
N GLU A 271 -11.37 -13.48 -5.47
CA GLU A 271 -10.69 -13.50 -6.76
C GLU A 271 -9.95 -12.17 -7.02
N MET A 272 -10.62 -11.03 -6.79
CA MET A 272 -10.07 -9.70 -7.07
C MET A 272 -8.82 -9.35 -6.25
N LEU A 273 -8.84 -9.58 -4.93
CA LEU A 273 -7.75 -9.16 -4.04
C LEU A 273 -6.46 -9.96 -4.27
N PRO A 274 -6.47 -11.31 -4.31
CA PRO A 274 -5.26 -12.07 -4.61
C PRO A 274 -4.74 -11.80 -6.03
N ARG A 275 -5.62 -11.61 -7.02
CA ARG A 275 -5.18 -11.22 -8.37
C ARG A 275 -4.48 -9.86 -8.39
N ALA A 276 -5.03 -8.86 -7.71
CA ALA A 276 -4.39 -7.56 -7.59
C ALA A 276 -3.02 -7.68 -6.89
N ALA A 277 -2.94 -8.49 -5.81
CA ALA A 277 -1.68 -8.79 -5.13
C ALA A 277 -0.66 -9.42 -6.08
N HIS A 278 -1.08 -10.39 -6.90
CA HIS A 278 -0.24 -10.99 -7.94
C HIS A 278 0.30 -9.94 -8.91
N LEU A 279 -0.55 -9.04 -9.41
CA LEU A 279 -0.14 -7.99 -10.35
C LEU A 279 0.86 -7.01 -9.73
N PHE A 280 0.64 -6.56 -8.49
CA PHE A 280 1.64 -5.74 -7.78
C PHE A 280 2.98 -6.45 -7.64
N GLY A 281 2.96 -7.75 -7.30
CA GLY A 281 4.17 -8.56 -7.21
C GLY A 281 4.85 -8.70 -8.56
N ALA A 282 4.09 -9.04 -9.61
CA ALA A 282 4.59 -9.24 -10.96
C ALA A 282 5.23 -7.97 -11.55
N LEU A 283 4.64 -6.80 -11.31
CA LEU A 283 5.25 -5.53 -11.69
C LEU A 283 6.51 -5.25 -10.86
N ALA A 284 6.47 -5.45 -9.54
CA ALA A 284 7.62 -5.21 -8.66
C ALA A 284 8.81 -6.11 -9.03
N GLY A 285 8.56 -7.35 -9.46
CA GLY A 285 9.57 -8.29 -9.95
C GLY A 285 10.24 -7.82 -11.25
N ARG A 286 9.57 -6.96 -12.03
CA ARG A 286 10.09 -6.27 -13.22
C ARG A 286 10.68 -4.89 -12.89
N GLY A 287 10.78 -4.54 -11.61
CA GLY A 287 11.28 -3.23 -11.16
C GLY A 287 10.27 -2.10 -11.34
N ILE A 288 8.97 -2.37 -11.41
CA ILE A 288 7.90 -1.35 -11.51
C ILE A 288 7.05 -1.43 -10.24
N VAL A 289 6.79 -0.30 -9.59
CA VAL A 289 5.95 -0.28 -8.38
C VAL A 289 4.86 0.76 -8.51
N HIS A 290 3.76 0.52 -7.79
CA HIS A 290 2.66 1.45 -7.67
C HIS A 290 2.81 2.24 -6.37
N ASP A 291 2.94 3.56 -6.45
CA ASP A 291 3.18 4.38 -5.27
C ASP A 291 1.91 4.69 -4.48
N ASP A 292 0.74 4.68 -5.14
CA ASP A 292 -0.54 5.01 -4.52
C ASP A 292 -1.65 3.96 -4.73
N PRO A 293 -1.53 2.72 -4.19
CA PRO A 293 -2.59 1.70 -4.32
C PRO A 293 -3.94 2.15 -3.76
N ILE A 294 -3.89 2.94 -2.68
CA ILE A 294 -4.99 3.72 -2.10
C ILE A 294 -4.42 5.02 -1.50
N PRO A 295 -5.14 6.15 -1.57
CA PRO A 295 -4.67 7.43 -1.05
C PRO A 295 -4.67 7.46 0.49
N LEU A 296 -3.53 7.17 1.12
CA LEU A 296 -3.36 7.11 2.59
C LEU A 296 -2.63 8.32 3.17
N PHE A 297 -3.12 8.80 4.31
CA PHE A 297 -2.56 9.98 4.99
C PHE A 297 -2.37 9.77 6.51
N HIS A 298 -1.34 10.40 7.06
CA HIS A 298 -1.12 10.57 8.51
C HIS A 298 -1.89 11.76 9.08
N ASN A 299 -2.06 12.81 8.26
CA ASN A 299 -2.86 13.98 8.57
C ASN A 299 -3.29 14.66 7.27
N ARG A 300 -4.59 14.56 6.95
CA ARG A 300 -5.15 15.15 5.72
C ARG A 300 -5.27 16.69 5.82
N THR A 301 -5.34 17.27 7.02
CA THR A 301 -5.44 18.72 7.22
C THR A 301 -4.10 19.45 7.17
N ALA A 302 -2.98 18.71 7.23
CA ALA A 302 -1.62 19.27 7.25
C ALA A 302 -0.79 18.96 5.98
N GLN A 303 -1.44 18.61 4.86
CA GLN A 303 -0.76 18.22 3.61
C GLN A 303 0.28 19.27 3.18
N GLY A 304 -0.06 20.56 3.18
CA GLY A 304 0.86 21.64 2.80
C GLY A 304 1.98 22.01 3.78
N ARG A 305 2.20 21.26 4.89
CA ARG A 305 3.26 21.55 5.89
C ARG A 305 4.43 20.59 5.91
N ARG A 306 4.20 19.34 5.54
CA ARG A 306 5.19 18.28 5.75
C ARG A 306 5.91 17.99 4.45
N GLY A 307 7.22 17.73 4.52
CA GLY A 307 8.00 17.33 3.35
C GLY A 307 7.51 16.02 2.71
N ASP A 308 6.67 15.25 3.41
CA ASP A 308 5.99 14.05 2.92
C ASP A 308 4.54 14.31 2.45
N GLN A 309 4.10 15.56 2.38
CA GLN A 309 2.74 15.98 2.01
C GLN A 309 1.63 15.30 2.86
N GLY A 310 1.99 14.81 4.07
CA GLY A 310 1.06 14.09 4.94
C GLY A 310 0.77 12.64 4.51
N VAL A 311 1.48 12.09 3.52
CA VAL A 311 1.34 10.69 3.05
C VAL A 311 1.71 9.70 4.16
N TYR A 312 0.93 8.63 4.28
CA TYR A 312 1.17 7.61 5.30
C TYR A 312 2.44 6.78 5.04
N ASP A 313 3.32 6.66 6.04
CA ASP A 313 4.44 5.74 6.06
C ASP A 313 4.20 4.65 7.12
N TRP A 314 3.87 3.46 6.65
CA TRP A 314 3.54 2.32 7.51
C TRP A 314 4.67 1.89 8.43
N ARG A 315 5.92 2.24 8.12
CA ARG A 315 7.09 1.95 8.97
C ARG A 315 7.12 2.80 10.23
N ARG A 316 6.38 3.92 10.25
CA ARG A 316 6.27 4.82 11.42
C ARG A 316 5.12 4.44 12.35
N MET A 317 4.15 3.65 11.88
CA MET A 317 3.05 3.11 12.69
C MET A 317 2.22 4.20 13.40
N GLY A 318 2.10 5.37 12.76
CA GLY A 318 1.22 6.44 13.23
C GLY A 318 -0.25 6.13 12.95
N ARG A 319 -1.13 7.01 13.43
CA ARG A 319 -2.57 7.01 13.10
C ARG A 319 -2.81 6.98 11.58
N LEU A 320 -3.78 6.18 11.16
CA LEU A 320 -4.33 6.18 9.80
C LEU A 320 -5.59 7.05 9.76
N ASP A 321 -5.54 8.13 8.97
CA ASP A 321 -6.66 9.07 8.90
C ASP A 321 -7.71 8.65 7.89
N GLN A 322 -8.97 8.68 8.33
CA GLN A 322 -10.13 8.44 7.47
C GLN A 322 -10.00 7.14 6.68
N TRP A 323 -9.50 6.07 7.33
CA TRP A 323 -9.04 4.85 6.68
C TRP A 323 -10.12 4.26 5.75
N LEU A 324 -11.39 4.30 6.18
CA LEU A 324 -12.53 3.81 5.41
C LEU A 324 -12.78 4.67 4.16
N GLY A 325 -12.64 5.99 4.28
CA GLY A 325 -12.74 6.92 3.16
C GLY A 325 -11.59 6.77 2.16
N SER A 326 -10.36 6.51 2.63
CA SER A 326 -9.21 6.20 1.78
C SER A 326 -9.39 4.94 0.95
N CYS A 327 -10.22 4.00 1.41
CA CYS A 327 -10.49 2.76 0.68
C CYS A 327 -11.59 2.90 -0.37
N ARG A 328 -12.24 4.05 -0.55
CA ARG A 328 -13.44 4.14 -1.40
C ARG A 328 -13.16 3.87 -2.89
N HIS A 329 -12.03 4.35 -3.39
CA HIS A 329 -11.66 4.25 -4.80
C HIS A 329 -10.22 3.71 -4.92
N PRO A 330 -9.99 2.42 -4.60
CA PRO A 330 -8.66 1.84 -4.75
C PRO A 330 -8.22 1.81 -6.21
N ASN A 331 -6.91 1.86 -6.44
CA ASN A 331 -6.30 1.78 -7.76
C ASN A 331 -6.16 0.33 -8.25
N PHE A 332 -7.10 -0.53 -7.84
CA PHE A 332 -7.22 -1.93 -8.28
C PHE A 332 -8.66 -2.45 -8.12
N GLY A 333 -9.11 -3.33 -9.03
CA GLY A 333 -10.45 -3.91 -8.98
C GLY A 333 -10.69 -5.05 -9.97
N ALA A 334 -11.90 -5.14 -10.52
CA ALA A 334 -12.32 -6.27 -11.35
C ALA A 334 -11.46 -6.49 -12.61
N SER A 335 -10.98 -5.41 -13.23
CA SER A 335 -10.14 -5.47 -14.44
C SER A 335 -8.65 -5.61 -14.16
N GLY A 336 -8.21 -5.48 -12.90
CA GLY A 336 -6.79 -5.43 -12.51
C GLY A 336 -6.41 -4.09 -11.89
N LEU A 337 -5.16 -3.65 -12.13
CA LEU A 337 -4.64 -2.36 -11.62
C LEU A 337 -5.16 -1.18 -12.44
N ARG A 338 -5.23 0.00 -11.82
CA ARG A 338 -5.77 1.25 -12.40
C ARG A 338 -4.89 2.43 -11.99
N ASP A 339 -5.16 3.59 -12.59
CA ASP A 339 -4.48 4.85 -12.27
C ASP A 339 -2.96 4.71 -12.41
N LEU A 340 -2.58 4.22 -13.58
CA LEU A 340 -1.23 3.82 -13.95
C LEU A 340 -0.24 5.00 -13.93
N GLU A 341 -0.70 6.26 -13.87
CA GLU A 341 0.15 7.43 -13.59
C GLU A 341 0.92 7.31 -12.27
N HIS A 342 0.43 6.48 -11.34
CA HIS A 342 1.12 6.16 -10.08
C HIS A 342 2.11 5.00 -10.17
N LEU A 343 2.34 4.43 -11.36
CA LEU A 343 3.43 3.50 -11.60
C LEU A 343 4.75 4.24 -11.79
N ARG A 344 5.80 3.75 -11.13
CA ARG A 344 7.17 4.18 -11.39
C ARG A 344 8.12 3.01 -11.58
N ALA A 345 9.16 3.28 -12.36
CA ALA A 345 10.34 2.42 -12.42
C ALA A 345 11.21 2.60 -11.17
N LEU A 346 11.60 1.50 -10.54
CA LEU A 346 12.55 1.48 -9.44
C LEU A 346 13.96 1.78 -9.96
N ARG A 347 14.58 2.82 -9.40
CA ARG A 347 16.00 3.17 -9.58
C ARG A 347 16.78 2.77 -8.32
N GLY A 348 16.94 1.48 -8.09
CA GLY A 348 17.81 0.89 -7.07
C GLY A 348 17.27 0.82 -5.62
N GLY A 349 17.95 -0.01 -4.81
CA GLY A 349 17.80 -0.13 -3.35
C GLY A 349 16.67 -1.04 -2.85
N GLY A 350 17.00 -2.09 -2.10
CA GLY A 350 16.03 -3.02 -1.49
C GLY A 350 15.01 -2.32 -0.57
N GLN A 351 15.42 -1.29 0.15
CA GLN A 351 14.54 -0.53 1.05
C GLN A 351 13.40 0.22 0.34
N SER A 352 13.63 0.69 -0.90
CA SER A 352 12.59 1.36 -1.70
C SER A 352 11.53 0.35 -2.16
N LEU A 353 11.98 -0.81 -2.62
CA LEU A 353 11.12 -1.94 -2.96
C LEU A 353 10.32 -2.43 -1.74
N TYR A 354 10.98 -2.62 -0.59
CA TYR A 354 10.34 -3.06 0.65
C TYR A 354 9.22 -2.11 1.08
N LYS A 355 9.48 -0.79 1.03
CA LYS A 355 8.43 0.22 1.29
C LYS A 355 7.26 0.07 0.33
N ALA A 356 7.53 -0.04 -0.97
CA ALA A 356 6.50 -0.09 -2.00
C ALA A 356 5.64 -1.37 -1.94
N LEU A 357 6.25 -2.54 -1.71
CA LEU A 357 5.53 -3.78 -1.47
C LEU A 357 4.67 -3.67 -0.20
N GLY A 358 5.18 -3.03 0.85
CA GLY A 358 4.42 -2.74 2.05
C GLY A 358 3.23 -1.81 1.80
N ASN A 359 3.37 -0.80 0.93
CA ASN A 359 2.25 0.06 0.52
C ASN A 359 1.15 -0.74 -0.19
N ALA A 360 1.53 -1.62 -1.13
CA ALA A 360 0.60 -2.49 -1.84
C ALA A 360 -0.15 -3.43 -0.88
N LEU A 361 0.59 -4.09 0.03
CA LEU A 361 -0.01 -4.92 1.06
C LEU A 361 -0.98 -4.11 1.93
N LEU A 362 -0.53 -3.02 2.54
CA LEU A 362 -1.38 -2.22 3.41
C LEU A 362 -2.69 -1.79 2.71
N GLY A 363 -2.60 -1.37 1.45
CA GLY A 363 -3.76 -1.00 0.66
C GLY A 363 -4.74 -2.14 0.43
N LEU A 364 -4.24 -3.32 0.03
CA LEU A 364 -5.06 -4.51 -0.17
C LEU A 364 -5.79 -4.94 1.12
N LEU A 365 -5.11 -4.86 2.26
CA LEU A 365 -5.65 -5.29 3.55
C LEU A 365 -6.71 -4.32 4.09
N LEU A 366 -6.46 -3.02 3.96
CA LEU A 366 -7.45 -2.00 4.32
C LEU A 366 -8.70 -2.11 3.46
N VAL A 367 -8.56 -2.39 2.16
CA VAL A 367 -9.70 -2.64 1.26
C VAL A 367 -10.43 -3.95 1.59
N ALA A 368 -9.72 -5.00 2.02
CA ALA A 368 -10.35 -6.22 2.52
C ALA A 368 -11.26 -5.94 3.72
N GLY A 369 -10.79 -5.15 4.69
CA GLY A 369 -11.61 -4.74 5.84
C GLY A 369 -12.74 -3.77 5.45
N SER A 370 -12.52 -2.87 4.50
CA SER A 370 -13.55 -1.93 4.03
C SER A 370 -14.72 -2.64 3.31
N TRP A 371 -14.47 -3.79 2.67
CA TRP A 371 -15.53 -4.60 2.06
C TRP A 371 -16.56 -5.08 3.08
N PHE A 372 -16.14 -5.43 4.31
CA PHE A 372 -17.07 -5.79 5.39
C PHE A 372 -17.92 -4.58 5.81
N ARG A 373 -17.27 -3.42 5.99
CA ARG A 373 -17.97 -2.15 6.29
C ARG A 373 -18.93 -1.71 5.18
N ALA A 374 -18.67 -2.08 3.93
CA ALA A 374 -19.58 -1.83 2.83
C ALA A 374 -20.88 -2.67 2.87
N GLY A 375 -20.96 -3.68 3.75
CA GLY A 375 -22.15 -4.51 3.96
C GLY A 375 -23.33 -3.74 4.56
N ASP A 376 -23.05 -2.73 5.38
CA ASP A 376 -24.04 -1.75 5.85
C ASP A 376 -23.40 -0.37 5.97
N ARG A 377 -23.76 0.52 5.06
CA ARG A 377 -23.21 1.88 4.98
C ARG A 377 -23.78 2.82 6.04
N ALA A 378 -24.88 2.46 6.68
CA ALA A 378 -25.46 3.26 7.76
C ALA A 378 -24.64 3.15 9.05
N LEU A 379 -23.88 2.06 9.22
CA LEU A 379 -22.99 1.86 10.36
C LEU A 379 -21.66 2.61 10.19
N ARG A 380 -21.73 3.94 10.28
CA ARG A 380 -20.55 4.82 10.23
C ARG A 380 -20.70 6.02 11.15
N GLY A 381 -19.62 6.36 11.83
CA GLY A 381 -19.53 7.51 12.72
C GLY A 381 -20.08 7.20 14.10
N GLN A 382 -21.01 8.02 14.54
CA GLN A 382 -21.69 7.87 15.83
C GLN A 382 -23.20 7.72 15.60
N ASP A 383 -23.87 6.96 16.47
CA ASP A 383 -25.33 6.87 16.48
C ASP A 383 -25.98 8.14 17.07
N ALA A 384 -27.32 8.14 17.14
CA ALA A 384 -28.09 9.26 17.67
C ALA A 384 -27.80 9.55 19.15
N GLU A 385 -27.30 8.57 19.90
CA GLU A 385 -26.88 8.69 21.30
C GLU A 385 -25.40 9.08 21.44
N GLY A 386 -24.68 9.30 20.33
CA GLY A 386 -23.27 9.66 20.31
C GLY A 386 -22.31 8.47 20.53
N ARG A 387 -22.82 7.23 20.49
CA ARG A 387 -21.99 6.03 20.64
C ARG A 387 -21.32 5.67 19.31
N PRO A 388 -20.08 5.16 19.32
CA PRO A 388 -19.43 4.67 18.10
C PRO A 388 -20.28 3.64 17.37
N ALA A 389 -20.38 3.76 16.05
CA ALA A 389 -21.00 2.73 15.22
C ALA A 389 -20.21 1.41 15.36
N ASP A 390 -20.94 0.31 15.60
CA ASP A 390 -20.39 -1.05 15.75
C ASP A 390 -20.87 -1.97 14.62
N ALA A 391 -19.95 -2.27 13.71
CA ALA A 391 -20.11 -3.12 12.56
C ALA A 391 -19.34 -4.44 12.69
N ARG A 392 -18.87 -4.83 13.89
CA ARG A 392 -18.07 -6.06 14.09
C ARG A 392 -18.81 -7.31 13.62
N HIS A 393 -20.13 -7.35 13.80
CA HIS A 393 -20.98 -8.46 13.34
C HIS A 393 -20.99 -8.65 11.80
N LEU A 394 -20.54 -7.65 11.03
CA LEU A 394 -20.36 -7.81 9.58
C LEU A 394 -19.10 -8.61 9.24
N PHE A 395 -18.11 -8.64 10.13
CA PHE A 395 -16.83 -9.29 9.91
C PHE A 395 -16.94 -10.79 10.13
N ASP A 396 -16.52 -11.54 9.11
CA ASP A 396 -16.28 -12.97 9.19
C ASP A 396 -14.77 -13.16 9.26
N GLU A 397 -14.28 -13.44 10.48
CA GLU A 397 -12.85 -13.48 10.77
C GLU A 397 -12.14 -14.61 10.01
N ASP A 398 -12.78 -15.77 9.84
CA ASP A 398 -12.21 -16.90 9.10
C ASP A 398 -12.06 -16.56 7.62
N PHE A 399 -13.10 -15.96 7.02
CA PHE A 399 -13.03 -15.51 5.64
C PHE A 399 -11.98 -14.41 5.46
N LEU A 400 -11.92 -13.45 6.38
CA LEU A 400 -10.88 -12.41 6.35
C LEU A 400 -9.49 -13.03 6.45
N ALA A 401 -9.22 -13.92 7.41
CA ALA A 401 -7.93 -14.62 7.55
C ALA A 401 -7.52 -15.36 6.26
N GLY A 402 -8.49 -16.02 5.60
CA GLY A 402 -8.31 -16.63 4.30
C GLY A 402 -7.87 -15.64 3.21
N LEU A 403 -8.49 -14.46 3.15
CA LEU A 403 -8.11 -13.37 2.24
C LEU A 403 -6.70 -12.85 2.54
N LEU A 404 -6.36 -12.58 3.81
CA LEU A 404 -5.03 -12.08 4.21
C LEU A 404 -3.93 -13.05 3.74
N GLY A 405 -4.13 -14.35 3.95
CA GLY A 405 -3.22 -15.38 3.49
C GLY A 405 -3.14 -15.49 1.96
N GLY A 406 -4.27 -15.38 1.26
CA GLY A 406 -4.34 -15.38 -0.20
C GLY A 406 -3.59 -14.20 -0.83
N ILE A 407 -3.78 -13.00 -0.28
CA ILE A 407 -3.08 -11.76 -0.70
C ILE A 407 -1.57 -11.94 -0.58
N PHE A 408 -1.07 -12.43 0.56
CA PHE A 408 0.36 -12.66 0.75
C PHE A 408 0.91 -13.67 -0.25
N ARG A 409 0.25 -14.83 -0.39
CA ARG A 409 0.71 -15.91 -1.28
C ARG A 409 0.79 -15.44 -2.72
N GLU A 410 -0.24 -14.75 -3.21
CA GLU A 410 -0.25 -14.27 -4.60
C GLU A 410 0.71 -13.10 -4.83
N LEU A 411 0.90 -12.20 -3.86
CA LEU A 411 1.95 -11.19 -3.96
C LEU A 411 3.34 -11.84 -4.08
N CYS A 412 3.62 -12.84 -3.23
CA CYS A 412 4.87 -13.59 -3.27
C CYS A 412 5.02 -14.33 -4.60
N HIS A 413 3.94 -14.93 -5.10
CA HIS A 413 3.93 -15.65 -6.37
C HIS A 413 4.21 -14.72 -7.55
N GLY A 414 3.47 -13.61 -7.67
CA GLY A 414 3.71 -12.62 -8.72
C GLY A 414 5.14 -12.06 -8.67
N PHE A 415 5.66 -11.77 -7.47
CA PHE A 415 7.00 -11.20 -7.30
C PHE A 415 8.12 -12.20 -7.60
N SER A 416 8.07 -13.40 -7.02
CA SER A 416 9.14 -14.40 -7.16
C SER A 416 9.02 -15.25 -8.43
N GLY A 417 7.84 -15.27 -9.06
CA GLY A 417 7.52 -16.17 -10.17
C GLY A 417 7.26 -17.62 -9.76
N ARG A 418 7.20 -17.92 -8.45
CA ARG A 418 6.95 -19.26 -7.91
C ARG A 418 5.93 -19.20 -6.76
N PRO A 419 4.99 -20.16 -6.66
CA PRO A 419 4.08 -20.21 -5.52
C PRO A 419 4.83 -20.33 -4.19
N HIS A 420 4.33 -19.65 -3.15
CA HIS A 420 4.83 -19.83 -1.79
C HIS A 420 4.23 -21.09 -1.18
N THR A 421 5.08 -22.03 -0.75
CA THR A 421 4.67 -23.33 -0.19
C THR A 421 4.85 -23.42 1.33
N GLY A 422 5.54 -22.47 1.95
CA GLY A 422 5.80 -22.48 3.39
C GLY A 422 4.64 -21.93 4.22
N ALA A 423 4.84 -21.91 5.53
CA ALA A 423 3.92 -21.21 6.44
C ALA A 423 3.86 -19.71 6.14
N LEU A 424 2.78 -19.06 6.56
CA LEU A 424 2.69 -17.60 6.54
C LEU A 424 3.71 -17.02 7.55
N PRO A 425 4.37 -15.90 7.24
CA PRO A 425 5.33 -15.26 8.15
C PRO A 425 4.65 -14.52 9.32
N PHE A 426 3.39 -14.83 9.62
CA PHE A 426 2.53 -14.13 10.57
C PHE A 426 1.28 -14.99 10.90
N ASP A 427 0.61 -14.66 11.99
CA ASP A 427 -0.69 -15.24 12.35
C ASP A 427 -1.84 -14.47 11.69
N ALA A 428 -2.41 -15.05 10.63
CA ALA A 428 -3.51 -14.44 9.89
C ALA A 428 -4.83 -14.41 10.67
N ALA A 429 -5.09 -15.39 11.52
CA ALA A 429 -6.31 -15.46 12.32
C ALA A 429 -6.30 -14.37 13.39
N HIS A 430 -5.17 -14.23 14.10
CA HIS A 430 -5.00 -13.14 15.06
C HIS A 430 -5.16 -11.77 14.40
N LEU A 431 -4.54 -11.55 13.22
CA LEU A 431 -4.69 -10.29 12.51
C LEU A 431 -6.15 -10.03 12.09
N ALA A 432 -6.87 -11.04 11.59
CA ALA A 432 -8.27 -10.90 11.20
C ALA A 432 -9.14 -10.48 12.39
N ALA A 433 -8.95 -11.10 13.55
CA ALA A 433 -9.65 -10.74 14.78
C ALA A 433 -9.34 -9.30 15.23
N ARG A 434 -8.07 -8.88 15.19
CA ARG A 434 -7.67 -7.50 15.51
C ARG A 434 -8.22 -6.49 14.51
N MET A 435 -8.24 -6.83 13.22
CA MET A 435 -8.87 -6.02 12.18
C MET A 435 -10.37 -5.88 12.42
N ALA A 436 -11.09 -6.97 12.73
CA ALA A 436 -12.51 -6.90 13.07
C ALA A 436 -12.75 -5.99 14.29
N GLU A 437 -11.97 -6.15 15.35
CA GLU A 437 -12.11 -5.35 16.58
C GLU A 437 -11.83 -3.86 16.37
N GLU A 438 -10.79 -3.50 15.60
CA GLU A 438 -10.38 -2.10 15.41
C GLU A 438 -11.06 -1.40 14.23
N MET A 439 -11.32 -2.13 13.15
CA MET A 439 -11.97 -1.60 11.94
C MET A 439 -13.49 -1.75 11.98
N GLY A 440 -14.02 -2.60 12.87
CA GLY A 440 -15.45 -2.79 13.06
C GLY A 440 -16.10 -1.70 13.92
N VAL A 441 -15.35 -0.95 14.74
CA VAL A 441 -15.90 0.05 15.66
C VAL A 441 -15.29 1.43 15.41
N ASP A 442 -16.12 2.44 15.22
CA ASP A 442 -15.70 3.81 14.93
C ASP A 442 -15.26 4.58 16.20
N ARG A 443 -14.28 4.03 16.93
CA ARG A 443 -13.82 4.57 18.23
C ARG A 443 -13.17 5.95 18.13
N TYR A 444 -12.55 6.25 17.00
CA TYR A 444 -11.73 7.45 16.81
C TYR A 444 -12.32 8.28 15.68
N MET A 445 -13.01 9.36 16.03
CA MET A 445 -13.73 10.20 15.06
C MET A 445 -13.11 11.56 14.82
N ASP A 446 -12.17 11.98 15.68
CA ASP A 446 -11.76 13.38 15.71
C ASP A 446 -10.38 13.64 15.08
N GLU A 447 -10.33 14.70 14.27
CA GLU A 447 -9.12 15.46 13.92
C GLU A 447 -9.10 16.77 14.73
N LEU A 448 -7.90 17.31 14.99
CA LEU A 448 -7.75 18.64 15.57
C LEU A 448 -7.28 19.62 14.49
N PHE A 449 -8.08 20.65 14.23
CA PHE A 449 -7.69 21.80 13.42
C PHE A 449 -6.95 22.80 14.30
N ARG A 450 -5.63 22.76 14.23
CA ARG A 450 -4.75 23.48 15.15
C ARG A 450 -4.80 24.98 14.94
N VAL A 451 -4.64 25.76 16.00
CA VAL A 451 -4.47 27.22 15.95
C VAL A 451 -3.43 27.65 14.89
N GLU A 452 -2.31 26.95 14.82
CA GLU A 452 -1.25 27.20 13.82
C GLU A 452 -1.73 27.06 12.37
N ASP A 453 -2.60 26.08 12.11
CA ASP A 453 -3.13 25.81 10.78
C ASP A 453 -4.29 26.75 10.44
N GLN A 454 -5.06 27.18 11.46
CA GLN A 454 -6.11 28.18 11.34
C GLN A 454 -5.55 29.52 10.85
N GLY A 455 -4.38 29.96 11.35
CA GLY A 455 -3.76 31.24 10.95
C GLY A 455 -3.32 31.33 9.48
N ARG A 456 -3.39 30.22 8.73
CA ARG A 456 -3.04 30.18 7.29
C ARG A 456 -4.21 30.49 6.37
N LEU A 457 -5.42 30.48 6.91
CA LEU A 457 -6.64 30.78 6.17
C LEU A 457 -7.07 32.20 6.49
N ASP A 458 -7.66 32.88 5.52
CA ASP A 458 -8.45 34.07 5.80
C ASP A 458 -9.78 33.65 6.47
N ARG A 459 -10.57 34.65 6.90
CA ARG A 459 -11.81 34.36 7.62
C ARG A 459 -12.80 33.53 6.80
N ALA A 460 -12.93 33.86 5.50
CA ALA A 460 -13.81 33.13 4.59
C ALA A 460 -13.33 31.68 4.38
N GLY A 461 -12.03 31.47 4.17
CA GLY A 461 -11.42 30.16 4.05
C GLY A 461 -11.53 29.34 5.33
N PHE A 462 -11.41 29.95 6.51
CA PHE A 462 -11.61 29.29 7.80
C PHE A 462 -13.06 28.78 7.95
N GLU A 463 -14.04 29.63 7.68
CA GLU A 463 -15.46 29.23 7.76
C GLU A 463 -15.80 28.15 6.73
N ALA A 464 -15.37 28.33 5.48
CA ALA A 464 -15.56 27.34 4.42
C ALA A 464 -14.90 26.00 4.76
N PHE A 465 -13.70 26.03 5.35
CA PHE A 465 -13.00 24.83 5.81
C PHE A 465 -13.81 24.09 6.88
N LEU A 466 -14.28 24.78 7.92
CA LEU A 466 -15.08 24.17 8.99
C LEU A 466 -16.38 23.56 8.45
N VAL A 467 -17.09 24.29 7.59
CA VAL A 467 -18.34 23.81 6.97
C VAL A 467 -18.08 22.58 6.09
N SER A 468 -17.00 22.58 5.31
CA SER A 468 -16.61 21.41 4.50
C SER A 468 -16.32 20.15 5.31
N ARG A 469 -16.10 20.29 6.63
CA ARG A 469 -15.86 19.20 7.58
C ARG A 469 -17.10 18.83 8.41
N GLY A 470 -18.28 19.28 7.99
CA GLY A 470 -19.56 18.93 8.60
C GLY A 470 -19.97 19.83 9.76
N MET A 471 -19.30 20.98 9.96
CA MET A 471 -19.75 21.96 10.95
C MET A 471 -20.89 22.81 10.39
N GLU A 472 -21.93 23.03 11.20
CA GLU A 472 -23.02 23.93 10.85
C GLU A 472 -22.52 25.36 10.54
N PRO A 473 -22.95 26.00 9.43
CA PRO A 473 -22.44 27.31 9.01
C PRO A 473 -22.58 28.40 10.08
N ALA A 474 -23.68 28.40 10.84
CA ALA A 474 -23.87 29.36 11.93
C ALA A 474 -22.85 29.16 13.06
N ARG A 475 -22.52 27.89 13.38
CA ARG A 475 -21.50 27.56 14.37
C ARG A 475 -20.11 27.93 13.87
N ALA A 476 -19.78 27.64 12.60
CA ALA A 476 -18.50 28.02 12.01
C ALA A 476 -18.27 29.54 12.06
N ARG A 477 -19.30 30.35 11.76
CA ARG A 477 -19.26 31.82 11.89
C ARG A 477 -19.11 32.32 13.32
N ALA A 478 -19.60 31.58 14.31
CA ALA A 478 -19.51 31.98 15.71
C ALA A 478 -18.15 31.67 16.34
N LEU A 479 -17.37 30.75 15.77
CA LEU A 479 -16.05 30.39 16.31
C LEU A 479 -15.01 31.48 16.04
N GLU A 480 -14.20 31.75 17.06
CA GLU A 480 -13.09 32.68 17.00
C GLU A 480 -11.84 31.97 16.44
N GLN A 481 -11.38 32.44 15.27
CA GLN A 481 -10.22 31.87 14.60
C GLN A 481 -8.94 32.16 15.39
N GLY A 482 -8.10 31.14 15.59
CA GLY A 482 -6.80 31.25 16.24
C GLY A 482 -6.84 31.25 17.78
N ARG A 483 -8.01 31.08 18.39
CA ARG A 483 -8.16 31.06 19.86
C ARG A 483 -7.78 29.72 20.48
N GLU A 484 -8.29 28.63 19.93
CA GLU A 484 -8.07 27.27 20.42
C GLU A 484 -8.12 26.25 19.29
N ASP A 485 -7.60 25.05 19.53
CA ASP A 485 -7.69 23.94 18.59
C ASP A 485 -9.15 23.48 18.47
N ILE A 486 -9.63 23.29 17.24
CA ILE A 486 -11.02 22.91 16.98
C ILE A 486 -11.08 21.41 16.67
N SER A 487 -11.87 20.66 17.43
CA SER A 487 -12.14 19.25 17.16
C SER A 487 -13.15 19.11 16.01
N LEU A 488 -12.80 18.29 15.01
CA LEU A 488 -13.58 18.04 13.81
C LEU A 488 -13.89 16.55 13.68
N PRO A 489 -15.17 16.15 13.55
CA PRO A 489 -15.56 14.75 13.44
C PRO A 489 -15.38 14.23 12.00
N THR A 490 -14.15 13.92 11.61
CA THR A 490 -13.80 13.55 10.22
C THR A 490 -13.55 12.06 10.01
N GLY A 491 -13.60 11.25 11.06
CA GLY A 491 -13.29 9.82 11.03
C GLY A 491 -14.23 8.92 10.20
N PRO A 492 -14.10 7.60 10.35
CA PRO A 492 -13.29 6.91 11.36
C PRO A 492 -11.78 6.89 11.06
N HIS A 493 -10.97 7.02 12.10
CA HIS A 493 -9.51 6.85 12.09
C HIS A 493 -9.11 5.52 12.76
N LEU A 494 -7.91 5.01 12.47
CA LEU A 494 -7.29 3.95 13.27
C LEU A 494 -6.21 4.57 14.17
N GLY A 495 -6.61 4.90 15.39
CA GLY A 495 -5.78 5.57 16.39
C GLY A 495 -6.25 6.97 16.77
N ARG A 496 -5.83 7.43 17.95
CA ARG A 496 -6.10 8.79 18.46
C ARG A 496 -5.19 9.82 17.79
N PHE A 497 -5.60 11.09 17.80
CA PHE A 497 -4.75 12.19 17.36
C PHE A 497 -3.40 12.18 18.10
N ASN A 498 -2.30 12.39 17.35
CA ASN A 498 -0.91 12.31 17.84
C ASN A 498 -0.53 10.97 18.51
N ALA A 499 -1.30 9.89 18.32
CA ALA A 499 -0.98 8.57 18.84
C ALA A 499 -0.50 7.61 17.73
N GLN A 500 -0.03 6.44 18.15
CA GLN A 500 0.16 5.31 17.25
C GLN A 500 -1.20 4.83 16.71
N THR A 501 -1.15 4.05 15.63
CA THR A 501 -2.33 3.32 15.16
C THR A 501 -2.92 2.44 16.28
N SER A 502 -4.24 2.30 16.31
CA SER A 502 -4.92 1.36 17.21
C SER A 502 -4.77 -0.10 16.77
N LEU A 503 -4.29 -0.31 15.54
CA LEU A 503 -4.06 -1.61 14.93
C LEU A 503 -2.58 -1.77 14.53
N PRO A 504 -1.64 -1.82 15.49
CA PRO A 504 -0.21 -2.01 15.21
C PRO A 504 0.09 -3.35 14.53
N GLU A 505 -0.73 -4.37 14.77
CA GLU A 505 -0.59 -5.72 14.22
C GLU A 505 -0.67 -5.71 12.68
N LEU A 506 -1.46 -4.80 12.10
CA LEU A 506 -1.54 -4.61 10.64
C LEU A 506 -0.19 -4.15 10.07
N ASN A 507 0.45 -3.17 10.71
CA ASN A 507 1.74 -2.65 10.27
C ASN A 507 2.87 -3.67 10.48
N GLU A 508 2.84 -4.42 11.60
CA GLU A 508 3.80 -5.52 11.84
C GLU A 508 3.67 -6.60 10.77
N PHE A 509 2.43 -6.99 10.45
CA PHE A 509 2.18 -7.94 9.40
C PHE A 509 2.69 -7.44 8.04
N VAL A 510 2.36 -6.22 7.65
CA VAL A 510 2.85 -5.60 6.40
C VAL A 510 4.37 -5.67 6.33
N ALA A 511 5.07 -5.36 7.43
CA ALA A 511 6.52 -5.46 7.52
C ALA A 511 7.00 -6.90 7.27
N CYS A 512 6.49 -7.87 8.04
CA CYS A 512 6.90 -9.27 7.95
C CYS A 512 6.63 -9.87 6.56
N ALA A 513 5.44 -9.61 6.00
CA ALA A 513 5.07 -10.05 4.67
C ALA A 513 5.96 -9.45 3.58
N ALA A 514 6.13 -8.12 3.55
CA ALA A 514 6.94 -7.47 2.54
C ALA A 514 8.40 -7.95 2.60
N GLY A 515 8.96 -8.09 3.82
CA GLY A 515 10.32 -8.57 4.02
C GLY A 515 10.48 -10.00 3.51
N ARG A 516 9.51 -10.87 3.80
CA ARG A 516 9.54 -12.25 3.35
C ARG A 516 9.37 -12.40 1.84
N VAL A 517 8.55 -11.56 1.20
CA VAL A 517 8.39 -11.52 -0.26
C VAL A 517 9.72 -11.15 -0.94
N VAL A 518 10.42 -10.14 -0.42
CA VAL A 518 11.76 -9.76 -0.92
C VAL A 518 12.75 -10.91 -0.76
N ALA A 519 12.79 -11.53 0.42
CA ALA A 519 13.67 -12.66 0.70
C ALA A 519 13.38 -13.87 -0.21
N ALA A 520 12.10 -14.17 -0.48
CA ALA A 520 11.70 -15.29 -1.34
C ALA A 520 12.34 -15.20 -2.74
N ARG A 521 12.28 -14.02 -3.37
CA ARG A 521 12.89 -13.82 -4.69
C ARG A 521 14.41 -13.81 -4.62
N HIS A 522 15.00 -13.19 -3.60
CA HIS A 522 16.45 -13.18 -3.41
C HIS A 522 17.00 -14.62 -3.28
N VAL A 523 16.35 -15.44 -2.47
CA VAL A 523 16.69 -16.86 -2.28
C VAL A 523 16.50 -17.64 -3.59
N ALA A 524 15.36 -17.48 -4.27
CA ALA A 524 15.10 -18.18 -5.52
C ALA A 524 16.11 -17.84 -6.63
N ALA A 525 16.62 -16.60 -6.66
CA ALA A 525 17.66 -16.17 -7.60
C ALA A 525 19.05 -16.67 -7.22
N THR A 526 19.31 -16.88 -5.92
CA THR A 526 20.64 -17.25 -5.38
C THR A 526 20.84 -18.75 -5.28
N PHE A 527 19.77 -19.50 -4.97
CA PHE A 527 19.77 -20.94 -4.73
C PHE A 527 18.78 -21.60 -5.71
N PRO A 528 19.27 -22.18 -6.84
CA PRO A 528 18.40 -22.71 -7.89
C PRO A 528 17.57 -23.93 -7.46
N GLY A 529 18.08 -24.71 -6.49
CA GLY A 529 17.38 -25.82 -5.86
C GLY A 529 16.61 -25.39 -4.60
N PRO A 530 15.62 -26.17 -4.16
CA PRO A 530 14.92 -25.89 -2.91
C PRO A 530 15.90 -25.90 -1.74
N LEU A 531 16.00 -24.78 -1.02
CA LEU A 531 16.54 -24.79 0.33
C LEU A 531 15.57 -25.63 1.16
N ALA A 532 16.02 -26.76 1.70
CA ALA A 532 15.19 -27.62 2.54
C ALA A 532 14.62 -26.79 3.69
N GLN A 533 13.30 -26.55 3.70
CA GLN A 533 12.63 -25.73 4.72
C GLN A 533 12.35 -26.50 6.03
N ASP A 534 12.70 -27.79 6.09
CA ASP A 534 12.37 -28.71 7.19
C ASP A 534 13.61 -29.16 7.99
N LEU A 535 14.53 -28.25 8.31
CA LEU A 535 15.49 -28.52 9.38
C LEU A 535 14.84 -28.11 10.71
N PRO A 536 14.69 -29.02 11.69
CA PRO A 536 14.14 -28.65 12.98
C PRO A 536 15.02 -27.57 13.61
N VAL A 537 14.41 -26.41 13.91
CA VAL A 537 15.01 -25.42 14.81
C VAL A 537 15.23 -26.15 16.13
N ARG A 538 16.50 -26.36 16.51
CA ARG A 538 16.79 -26.97 17.81
C ARG A 538 16.25 -26.05 18.91
N PRO A 539 15.50 -26.58 19.89
CA PRO A 539 14.90 -25.79 20.96
C PRO A 539 15.93 -25.06 21.81
#